data_AF-A0A925UTF4-F1
#
_entry.id   AF-A0A925UTF4-F1
#
_cell.length_a   1.000
_cell.length_b   1.000
_cell.length_c   1.000
_cell.angle_alpha   90.00
_cell.angle_beta   90.00
_cell.angle_gamma   90.00
#
_symmetry.space_group_name_H-M   'P 1'
#
loop_
_entity.id
_entity.type
_entity.pdbx_description
1 polymer ?
#
loop_
_entity_poly.entity_id
_entity_poly.type
_entity_poly.pdbx_seq_one_letter_code
_entity_poly.pdbx_strand_id
1 'polypeptide(L)'
;MTEQAQARCSKCGAQNAATTKLCGSCGAKFVPVAEAVSAGEDGLCFCYRHSKEPTRVTCGRCERPICPKCLIVGPAGVRCKVCASGRTPVRWRGLAHNASMGVRGLDTRKVWYLWIWASIIRFIAGLFGRW
;
A
#
# COMPACT_ATOMS: atom_id res chain seq x y z
N MET A 1 -47.20 38.14 -4.84
CA MET A 1 -46.47 38.61 -3.64
C MET A 1 -45.35 37.62 -3.40
N THR A 2 -44.14 37.91 -3.87
CA THR A 2 -42.98 37.01 -3.75
C THR A 2 -42.30 37.23 -2.40
N GLU A 3 -42.50 36.28 -1.49
CA GLU A 3 -41.88 36.24 -0.17
C GLU A 3 -40.38 35.95 -0.32
N GLN A 4 -39.54 36.99 -0.25
CA GLN A 4 -38.10 36.81 -0.37
C GLN A 4 -37.53 36.26 0.93
N ALA A 5 -37.03 35.02 0.89
CA ALA A 5 -36.29 34.40 1.98
C ALA A 5 -35.10 35.29 2.40
N GLN A 6 -35.11 35.77 3.64
CA GLN A 6 -34.08 36.64 4.22
C GLN A 6 -33.10 35.81 5.03
N ALA A 7 -31.80 35.99 4.78
CA ALA A 7 -30.71 35.36 5.53
C ALA A 7 -30.10 36.37 6.51
N ARG A 8 -29.84 35.93 7.76
CA ARG A 8 -29.25 36.76 8.82
C ARG A 8 -27.72 36.64 8.82
N CYS A 9 -27.01 37.76 8.87
CA CYS A 9 -25.56 37.78 8.93
C CYS A 9 -25.04 37.32 10.30
N SER A 10 -24.14 36.33 10.31
CA SER A 10 -23.49 35.83 11.53
C SER A 10 -22.54 36.83 12.19
N LYS A 11 -22.01 37.79 11.43
CA LYS A 11 -21.02 38.77 11.93
C LYS A 11 -21.67 40.01 12.55
N CYS A 12 -22.76 40.51 11.99
CA CYS A 12 -23.39 41.76 12.42
C CYS A 12 -24.91 41.65 12.68
N GLY A 13 -25.52 40.50 12.42
CA GLY A 13 -26.95 40.27 12.67
C GLY A 13 -27.91 40.89 11.67
N ALA A 14 -27.43 41.61 10.65
CA ALA A 14 -28.28 42.25 9.63
C ALA A 14 -28.99 41.22 8.73
N GLN A 15 -30.22 41.54 8.33
CA GLN A 15 -31.00 40.75 7.38
C GLN A 15 -30.61 41.15 5.96
N ASN A 16 -30.26 40.17 5.11
CA ASN A 16 -29.93 40.38 3.71
C ASN A 16 -30.79 39.45 2.84
N ALA A 17 -31.04 39.83 1.59
CA ALA A 17 -31.71 38.94 0.65
C ALA A 17 -30.83 37.70 0.40
N ALA A 18 -31.45 36.50 0.33
CA ALA A 18 -30.73 35.23 0.18
C ALA A 18 -29.81 35.16 -1.06
N THR A 19 -29.99 36.04 -2.05
CA THR A 19 -29.17 36.10 -3.28
C THR A 19 -27.91 36.96 -3.16
N THR A 20 -27.71 37.68 -2.06
CA THR A 20 -26.57 38.59 -1.89
C THR A 20 -25.30 37.84 -1.44
N LYS A 21 -24.19 38.02 -2.17
CA LYS A 21 -22.89 37.35 -1.91
C LYS A 21 -22.10 37.97 -0.75
N LEU A 22 -22.44 39.20 -0.36
CA LEU A 22 -21.76 40.00 0.65
C LEU A 22 -22.83 40.66 1.55
N CYS A 23 -22.51 40.84 2.82
CA CYS A 23 -23.36 41.57 3.75
C CYS A 23 -23.24 43.08 3.50
N GLY A 24 -24.37 43.73 3.21
CA GLY A 24 -24.40 45.17 2.89
C GLY A 24 -24.01 46.10 4.04
N SER A 25 -24.09 45.65 5.30
CA SER A 25 -23.80 46.49 6.47
C SER A 25 -22.40 46.31 7.05
N CYS A 26 -21.80 45.11 6.96
CA CYS A 26 -20.48 44.84 7.55
C CYS A 26 -19.42 44.38 6.53
N GLY A 27 -19.79 44.23 5.25
CA GLY A 27 -18.90 43.81 4.17
C GLY A 27 -18.45 42.34 4.23
N ALA A 28 -18.94 41.55 5.20
CA ALA A 28 -18.58 40.15 5.33
C ALA A 28 -19.08 39.32 4.13
N LYS A 29 -18.23 38.44 3.59
CA LYS A 29 -18.61 37.51 2.52
C LYS A 29 -19.39 36.35 3.10
N PHE A 30 -20.59 36.11 2.58
CA PHE A 30 -21.34 34.90 2.91
C PHE A 30 -20.68 33.74 2.20
N VAL A 31 -20.00 32.87 2.95
CA VAL A 31 -19.65 31.55 2.46
C VAL A 31 -20.90 30.71 2.67
N PRO A 32 -21.61 30.27 1.62
CA PRO A 32 -22.71 29.33 1.81
C PRO A 32 -22.16 28.12 2.54
N VAL A 33 -22.83 27.73 3.62
CA VAL A 33 -22.53 26.51 4.39
C VAL A 33 -22.99 25.30 3.56
N ALA A 34 -22.45 25.16 2.35
CA ALA A 34 -22.52 23.96 1.53
C ALA A 34 -21.24 23.10 1.74
N GLU A 35 -20.20 23.68 2.35
CA GLU A 35 -18.90 23.02 2.60
C GLU A 35 -18.74 22.51 4.05
N ALA A 36 -19.82 22.42 4.83
CA ALA A 36 -19.83 21.63 6.06
C ALA A 36 -20.49 20.30 5.72
N VAL A 37 -19.67 19.37 5.22
CA VAL A 37 -20.04 17.98 4.98
C VAL A 37 -20.79 17.45 6.21
N SER A 38 -22.07 17.19 6.02
CA SER A 38 -22.97 16.47 6.91
C SER A 38 -22.35 15.12 7.27
N ALA A 39 -21.78 15.02 8.46
CA ALA A 39 -21.62 13.75 9.14
C ALA A 39 -23.02 13.23 9.51
N GLY A 40 -23.71 12.60 8.55
CA GLY A 40 -25.05 12.07 8.82
C GLY A 40 -25.93 11.86 7.58
N GLU A 41 -25.36 11.42 6.46
CA GLU A 41 -26.11 10.85 5.35
C GLU A 41 -25.71 9.37 5.22
N ASP A 42 -26.54 8.51 5.81
CA ASP A 42 -26.80 7.11 5.50
C ASP A 42 -25.65 6.35 4.78
N GLY A 43 -24.54 6.08 5.48
CA GLY A 43 -23.43 5.26 4.94
C GLY A 43 -22.00 5.72 5.24
N LEU A 44 -21.80 6.74 6.09
CA LEU A 44 -20.47 7.15 6.53
C LEU A 44 -19.92 6.16 7.57
N CYS A 45 -19.12 5.21 7.10
CA CYS A 45 -18.38 4.30 7.96
C CYS A 45 -17.07 4.94 8.40
N PHE A 46 -16.66 4.71 9.65
CA PHE A 46 -15.37 5.18 10.16
C PHE A 46 -14.29 4.13 9.99
N CYS A 47 -13.06 4.56 9.72
CA CYS A 47 -11.94 3.65 9.60
C CYS A 47 -11.71 2.87 10.90
N TYR A 48 -11.46 1.55 10.79
CA TYR A 48 -11.20 0.69 11.96
C TYR A 48 -10.04 1.18 12.85
N ARG A 49 -9.09 1.95 12.27
CA ARG A 49 -7.94 2.51 12.98
C ARG A 49 -8.09 3.99 13.32
N HIS A 50 -8.91 4.73 12.55
CA HIS A 50 -9.12 6.16 12.74
C HIS A 50 -10.62 6.44 12.81
N SER A 51 -11.15 6.49 14.03
CA SER A 51 -12.57 6.75 14.29
C SER A 51 -13.02 8.18 13.95
N LYS A 52 -12.08 9.12 13.73
CA LYS A 52 -12.39 10.51 13.35
C LYS A 52 -12.52 10.74 11.85
N GLU A 53 -12.07 9.80 11.01
CA GLU A 53 -12.07 9.98 9.56
C GLU A 53 -13.23 9.22 8.91
N PRO A 54 -14.25 9.93 8.38
CA PRO A 54 -15.31 9.29 7.62
C PRO A 54 -14.76 8.70 6.33
N THR A 55 -15.34 7.59 5.88
CA THR A 55 -14.81 6.80 4.77
C THR A 55 -15.93 6.12 3.99
N ARG A 56 -15.76 6.06 2.67
CA ARG A 56 -16.64 5.34 1.73
C ARG A 56 -15.95 4.13 1.07
N VAL A 57 -14.74 3.78 1.49
CA VAL A 57 -13.94 2.69 0.92
C VAL A 57 -13.80 1.54 1.91
N THR A 58 -14.04 0.32 1.44
CA THR A 58 -13.94 -0.92 2.23
C THR A 58 -12.87 -1.86 1.69
N CYS A 59 -12.36 -2.75 2.55
CA CYS A 59 -11.41 -3.78 2.14
C CYS A 59 -12.07 -4.83 1.24
N GLY A 60 -11.58 -5.07 0.03
CA GLY A 60 -12.09 -6.17 -0.82
C GLY A 60 -11.78 -7.59 -0.33
N ARG A 61 -11.29 -7.78 0.91
CA ARG A 61 -11.11 -9.12 1.53
C ARG A 61 -12.01 -9.33 2.73
N CYS A 62 -12.04 -8.34 3.63
CA CYS A 62 -12.67 -8.45 4.94
C CYS A 62 -13.76 -7.39 5.15
N GLU A 63 -14.05 -6.60 4.10
CA GLU A 63 -15.15 -5.62 4.02
C GLU A 63 -15.13 -4.51 5.08
N ARG A 64 -14.11 -4.47 5.93
CA ARG A 64 -13.93 -3.42 6.94
C ARG A 64 -13.68 -2.06 6.26
N PRO A 65 -14.24 -0.96 6.81
CA PRO A 65 -13.97 0.40 6.34
C PRO A 65 -12.50 0.82 6.59
N ILE A 66 -11.88 1.47 5.59
CA ILE A 66 -10.47 1.92 5.63
C ILE A 66 -10.34 3.35 5.11
N CYS A 67 -9.66 4.23 5.85
CA CYS A 67 -9.39 5.59 5.38
C CYS A 67 -8.26 5.65 4.33
N PRO A 68 -8.19 6.73 3.52
CA PRO A 68 -7.14 6.90 2.50
C PRO A 68 -5.72 6.81 3.04
N LYS A 69 -5.50 7.14 4.32
CA LYS A 69 -4.20 7.02 5.00
C LYS A 69 -3.80 5.57 5.34
N CYS A 70 -4.79 4.69 5.54
CA CYS A 70 -4.57 3.28 5.90
C CYS A 70 -4.76 2.31 4.73
N LEU A 71 -5.18 2.83 3.57
CA LEU A 71 -5.39 2.10 2.34
C LEU A 71 -4.07 1.63 1.74
N ILE A 72 -3.99 0.37 1.34
CA ILE A 72 -2.87 -0.18 0.57
C ILE A 72 -3.40 -0.63 -0.79
N VAL A 73 -2.80 -0.14 -1.85
CA VAL A 73 -3.10 -0.57 -3.22
C VAL A 73 -2.29 -1.82 -3.52
N GLY A 74 -2.96 -2.96 -3.63
CA GLY A 74 -2.35 -4.22 -4.04
C GLY A 74 -2.69 -4.59 -5.48
N PRO A 75 -2.09 -5.65 -6.04
CA PRO A 75 -2.35 -6.11 -7.41
C PRO A 75 -3.80 -6.56 -7.63
N ALA A 76 -4.49 -6.98 -6.57
CA ALA A 76 -5.90 -7.39 -6.59
C ALA A 76 -6.83 -6.35 -5.95
N GLY A 77 -6.50 -5.07 -6.09
CA GLY A 77 -7.28 -3.93 -5.59
C GLY A 77 -6.91 -3.46 -4.17
N VAL A 78 -7.80 -2.67 -3.59
CA VAL A 78 -7.60 -2.02 -2.29
C VAL A 78 -7.71 -3.00 -1.12
N ARG A 79 -6.73 -2.96 -0.20
CA ARG A 79 -6.65 -3.85 0.97
C ARG A 79 -6.32 -3.09 2.25
N CYS A 80 -6.76 -3.61 3.39
CA CYS A 80 -6.34 -3.10 4.70
C CYS A 80 -4.95 -3.64 5.09
N LYS A 81 -4.28 -2.96 6.03
CA LYS A 81 -2.93 -3.32 6.51
C LYS A 81 -2.81 -4.77 6.97
N VAL A 82 -3.84 -5.31 7.64
CA VAL A 82 -3.85 -6.70 8.13
C VAL A 82 -3.92 -7.71 6.98
N CYS A 83 -4.78 -7.45 5.99
CA CYS A 83 -4.91 -8.33 4.83
C CYS A 83 -3.73 -8.22 3.86
N ALA A 84 -3.08 -7.05 3.79
CA ALA A 84 -1.89 -6.82 2.98
C ALA A 84 -0.63 -7.45 3.61
N SER A 85 -0.53 -7.50 4.94
CA SER A 85 0.61 -8.07 5.64
C SER A 85 0.65 -9.61 5.64
N GLY A 86 -0.16 -10.28 4.82
CA GLY A 86 -0.15 -11.73 4.69
C GLY A 86 1.26 -12.19 4.30
N ARG A 87 2.01 -12.67 5.29
CA ARG A 87 3.36 -13.21 5.07
C ARG A 87 3.18 -14.40 4.15
N THR A 88 3.66 -14.29 2.92
CA THR A 88 3.81 -15.46 2.07
C THR A 88 4.77 -16.41 2.79
N PRO A 89 4.34 -17.61 3.22
CA PRO A 89 5.25 -18.53 3.86
C PRO A 89 6.35 -18.84 2.85
N VAL A 90 7.61 -18.65 3.27
CA VAL A 90 8.75 -19.07 2.46
C VAL A 90 8.65 -20.59 2.30
N ARG A 91 8.22 -21.03 1.12
CA ARG A 91 8.13 -22.46 0.82
C ARG A 91 9.55 -22.96 0.61
N TRP A 92 10.07 -23.71 1.58
CA TRP A 92 11.40 -24.34 1.53
C TRP A 92 11.68 -25.06 0.20
N ARG A 93 10.65 -25.69 -0.39
CA ARG A 93 10.76 -26.38 -1.69
C ARG A 93 11.10 -25.44 -2.86
N GLY A 94 10.62 -24.20 -2.85
CA GLY A 94 10.97 -23.20 -3.86
C GLY A 94 12.40 -22.67 -3.68
N LEU A 95 12.86 -22.56 -2.43
CA LEU A 95 14.23 -22.15 -2.11
C LEU A 95 15.25 -23.22 -2.52
N ALA A 96 14.95 -24.50 -2.24
CA ALA A 96 15.81 -25.63 -2.59
C ALA A 96 15.97 -25.80 -4.12
N HIS A 97 14.93 -25.51 -4.90
CA HIS A 97 14.99 -25.60 -6.36
C HIS A 97 16.06 -24.65 -6.94
N ASN A 98 16.15 -23.43 -6.41
CA ASN A 98 17.15 -22.45 -6.86
C ASN A 98 18.57 -22.79 -6.38
N ALA A 99 18.72 -23.38 -5.19
CA ALA A 99 20.02 -23.85 -4.70
C ALA A 99 20.62 -24.95 -5.59
N SER A 100 19.78 -25.78 -6.23
CA SER A 100 20.22 -26.86 -7.12
C SER A 100 20.82 -26.39 -8.46
N MET A 101 20.72 -25.10 -8.80
CA MET A 101 21.36 -24.55 -10.02
C MET A 101 22.87 -24.32 -9.85
N GLY A 102 23.38 -24.16 -8.61
CA GLY A 102 24.80 -23.96 -8.36
C GLY A 102 25.67 -25.22 -8.53
N VAL A 103 25.09 -26.42 -8.38
CA VAL A 103 25.82 -27.70 -8.44
C VAL A 103 25.91 -28.26 -9.87
N ARG A 104 25.07 -27.78 -10.80
CA ARG A 104 25.08 -28.21 -12.21
C ARG A 104 26.30 -27.72 -13.01
N GLY A 105 27.14 -26.86 -12.44
CA GLY A 105 28.37 -26.36 -13.06
C GLY A 105 29.60 -27.28 -12.89
N LEU A 106 29.50 -28.32 -12.05
CA LEU A 106 30.54 -29.34 -11.93
C LEU A 106 30.37 -30.35 -13.07
N ASP A 107 30.86 -29.98 -14.25
CA ASP A 107 30.99 -30.88 -15.39
C ASP A 107 31.81 -32.10 -14.97
N THR A 108 31.20 -33.29 -15.08
CA THR A 108 31.81 -34.58 -14.71
C THR A 108 33.14 -34.79 -15.43
N ARG A 109 33.34 -34.17 -16.60
CA ARG A 109 34.63 -34.17 -17.32
C ARG A 109 35.75 -33.51 -16.54
N LYS A 110 35.50 -32.39 -15.84
CA LYS A 110 36.53 -31.68 -15.07
C LYS A 110 36.99 -32.51 -13.87
N VAL A 111 36.05 -33.20 -13.22
CA VAL A 111 36.35 -34.12 -12.11
C VAL A 111 37.26 -35.25 -12.59
N TRP A 112 36.95 -35.80 -13.78
CA TRP A 112 37.75 -36.87 -14.37
C TRP A 112 39.18 -36.42 -14.73
N TYR A 113 39.34 -35.24 -15.31
CA TYR A 113 40.67 -34.67 -15.61
C TYR A 113 41.50 -34.42 -14.35
N LEU A 114 40.90 -33.88 -13.28
CA LEU A 114 41.62 -33.65 -12.01
C LEU A 114 42.15 -34.97 -11.42
N TRP A 115 41.37 -36.05 -11.49
CA TRP A 115 41.78 -37.36 -10.99
C TRP A 115 42.91 -37.98 -11.82
N ILE A 116 42.83 -37.87 -13.15
CA ILE A 116 43.89 -38.33 -14.06
C ILE A 116 45.20 -37.57 -13.83
N TRP A 117 45.15 -36.24 -13.82
CA TRP A 117 46.34 -35.42 -13.61
C TRP A 117 46.99 -35.68 -12.25
N ALA A 118 46.20 -35.85 -11.18
CA ALA A 118 46.72 -36.23 -9.87
C ALA A 118 47.44 -37.59 -9.90
N SER A 119 46.89 -38.58 -10.62
CA SER A 119 47.51 -39.90 -10.77
C SER A 119 48.81 -39.84 -11.57
N ILE A 120 48.83 -39.08 -12.66
CA ILE A 120 50.02 -38.84 -13.48
C ILE A 120 51.11 -38.12 -12.67
N ILE A 121 50.76 -37.06 -11.94
CA ILE A 121 51.72 -36.32 -11.10
C ILE A 121 52.31 -37.23 -10.02
N ARG A 122 51.50 -38.06 -9.34
CA ARG A 122 52.01 -39.02 -8.34
C ARG A 122 52.94 -40.05 -8.97
N PHE A 123 52.62 -40.53 -10.17
CA PHE A 123 53.44 -41.50 -10.89
C PHE A 123 54.79 -40.90 -11.30
N ILE A 124 54.79 -39.69 -11.88
CA ILE A 124 56.00 -38.97 -12.27
C ILE A 124 56.83 -38.61 -11.04
N ALA A 125 56.22 -38.07 -9.98
CA ALA A 125 56.93 -37.77 -8.74
C ALA A 125 57.53 -39.02 -8.09
N GLY A 126 56.87 -40.17 -8.16
CA GLY A 126 57.40 -41.45 -7.69
C GLY A 126 58.55 -42.00 -8.54
N LEU A 127 58.57 -41.70 -9.84
CA LEU A 127 59.64 -42.06 -10.77
C LEU A 127 60.87 -41.16 -10.63
N PHE A 128 60.67 -39.86 -10.43
CA PHE A 128 61.75 -38.86 -10.32
C PHE A 128 62.23 -38.62 -8.88
N GLY A 129 61.45 -38.96 -7.86
CA GLY A 129 61.82 -38.83 -6.44
C GLY A 129 62.61 -40.01 -5.86
N ARG A 130 63.03 -40.97 -6.70
CA ARG A 130 63.72 -42.20 -6.28
C ARG A 130 65.10 -42.38 -6.95
N TRP A 131 65.76 -41.26 -7.27
CA TRP A 131 67.16 -41.14 -7.70
C TRP A 131 67.92 -40.23 -6.75
#